data_AF-A0A7J2JMU3-F1
#
_entry.id   AF-A0A7J2JMU3-F1
#
_cell.length_a   1.000
_cell.length_b   1.000
_cell.length_c   1.000
_cell.angle_alpha   90.00
_cell.angle_beta   90.00
_cell.angle_gamma   90.00
#
_symmetry.space_group_name_H-M   'P 1'
#
loop_
_entity.id
_entity.type
_entity.pdbx_description
1 polymer ?
#
loop_
_entity_poly.entity_id
_entity_poly.type
_entity_poly.pdbx_seq_one_letter_code
_entity_poly.pdbx_strand_id
1 'polypeptide(L)'
;NEEFFRRAEDIAEEIKRRASKVLGDCEVYIVGSYARGEHTLSSDLDVLIISDAIPERYSFEWYVSVVRNLTDDPRVNVHLLNPKRLRELEALYRPMRKV
;
A
#
# COMPACT_ATOMS: atom_id res chain seq x y z
N ASN A 1 -7.90 -15.21 14.11
CA ASN A 1 -8.12 -13.81 14.50
C ASN A 1 -6.85 -13.01 14.70
N GLU A 2 -5.82 -13.46 15.41
CA GLU A 2 -4.45 -12.89 15.25
C GLU A 2 -3.79 -13.28 13.92
N GLU A 3 -4.25 -14.37 13.30
CA GLU A 3 -3.59 -14.97 12.15
C GLU A 3 -3.67 -14.14 10.85
N PHE A 4 -4.79 -13.44 10.61
CA PHE A 4 -4.88 -12.49 9.50
C PHE A 4 -4.04 -11.23 9.76
N PHE A 5 -3.92 -10.82 11.03
CA PHE A 5 -3.09 -9.68 11.44
C PHE A 5 -1.58 -9.98 11.37
N ARG A 6 -1.16 -11.20 11.73
CA ARG A 6 0.20 -11.70 11.45
C ARG A 6 0.47 -11.71 9.94
N ARG A 7 -0.53 -12.13 9.15
CA ARG A 7 -0.43 -12.16 7.69
C ARG A 7 -0.45 -10.79 7.02
N ALA A 8 -0.97 -9.74 7.63
CA ALA A 8 -1.00 -8.41 7.00
C ALA A 8 0.42 -7.86 6.78
N GLU A 9 1.31 -8.10 7.75
CA GLU A 9 2.74 -7.82 7.59
C GLU A 9 3.34 -8.71 6.50
N ASP A 10 3.07 -10.01 6.50
CA ASP A 10 3.55 -10.92 5.45
C ASP A 10 3.06 -10.51 4.03
N ILE A 11 1.81 -10.08 3.92
CA ILE A 11 1.19 -9.59 2.67
C ILE A 11 1.88 -8.29 2.24
N ALA A 12 2.04 -7.33 3.15
CA ALA A 12 2.72 -6.08 2.86
C ALA A 12 4.20 -6.28 2.51
N GLU A 13 4.88 -7.24 3.14
CA GLU A 13 6.25 -7.65 2.80
C GLU A 13 6.33 -8.27 1.40
N GLU A 14 5.38 -9.13 1.04
CA GLU A 14 5.31 -9.70 -0.32
C GLU A 14 5.04 -8.61 -1.35
N ILE A 15 4.13 -7.67 -1.05
CA ILE A 15 3.89 -6.50 -1.88
C ILE A 15 5.15 -5.65 -2.02
N LYS A 16 5.90 -5.41 -0.93
CA LYS A 16 7.19 -4.71 -0.97
C LYS A 16 8.20 -5.40 -1.86
N ARG A 17 8.33 -6.73 -1.78
CA ARG A 17 9.21 -7.53 -2.66
C ARG A 17 8.82 -7.45 -4.13
N ARG A 18 7.53 -7.35 -4.44
CA ARG A 18 7.03 -7.21 -5.82
C ARG A 18 7.16 -5.78 -6.31
N ALA A 19 6.81 -4.81 -5.48
CA ALA A 19 6.91 -3.38 -5.77
C ALA A 19 8.34 -2.99 -6.09
N SER A 20 9.32 -3.52 -5.36
CA SER A 20 10.73 -3.21 -5.65
C SER A 20 11.20 -3.68 -7.02
N LYS A 21 10.58 -4.73 -7.58
CA LYS A 21 10.85 -5.22 -8.94
C LYS A 21 10.15 -4.38 -10.01
N VAL A 22 8.99 -3.80 -9.69
CA VAL A 22 8.16 -3.05 -10.64
C VAL A 22 8.50 -1.56 -10.66
N LEU A 23 8.78 -0.98 -9.49
CA LEU A 23 8.94 0.45 -9.25
C LEU A 23 10.37 0.83 -8.82
N GLY A 24 11.27 -0.13 -8.61
CA GLY A 24 12.62 0.13 -8.15
C GLY A 24 12.68 0.43 -6.66
N ASP A 25 13.39 1.50 -6.26
CA ASP A 25 13.42 1.91 -4.85
C ASP A 25 12.03 2.41 -4.43
N CYS A 26 11.50 1.82 -3.37
CA CYS A 26 10.18 2.14 -2.86
C CYS A 26 10.04 1.86 -1.37
N GLU A 27 9.22 2.69 -0.71
CA GLU A 27 8.80 2.48 0.67
C GLU A 27 7.37 1.95 0.70
N VAL A 28 7.09 1.00 1.58
CA VAL A 28 5.77 0.40 1.73
C VAL A 28 5.29 0.56 3.16
N TYR A 29 4.03 0.95 3.29
CA TYR A 29 3.38 1.24 4.56
C TYR A 29 2.03 0.56 4.62
N ILE A 30 1.68 0.06 5.79
CA ILE A 30 0.30 -0.25 6.14
C ILE A 30 -0.33 1.01 6.72
N VAL A 31 -1.50 1.38 6.21
CA VAL A 31 -2.17 2.66 6.51
C VAL A 31 -3.65 2.44 6.80
N GLY A 32 -4.41 3.55 6.86
CA GLY A 32 -5.86 3.51 6.95
C GLY A 32 -6.31 3.13 8.35
N SER A 33 -7.49 2.50 8.42
CA SER A 33 -7.97 2.04 9.70
C SER A 33 -6.93 1.09 10.32
N TYR A 34 -6.21 0.25 9.53
CA TYR A 34 -5.35 -0.86 10.06
C TYR A 34 -4.30 -0.34 11.02
N ALA A 35 -3.66 0.74 10.62
CA ALA A 35 -2.66 1.39 11.44
C ALA A 35 -3.24 2.08 12.71
N ARG A 36 -4.55 2.35 12.78
CA ARG A 36 -5.22 2.93 13.97
C ARG A 36 -5.61 1.91 15.04
N GLY A 37 -5.58 0.61 14.73
CA GLY A 37 -6.01 -0.44 15.67
C GLY A 37 -7.53 -0.55 15.87
N GLU A 38 -8.33 0.16 15.07
CA GLU A 38 -9.80 0.23 15.18
C GLU A 38 -10.54 -0.81 14.30
N HIS A 39 -9.94 -1.98 14.06
CA HIS A 39 -10.36 -2.90 13.00
C HIS A 39 -11.59 -3.71 13.32
N THR A 40 -12.46 -3.87 12.33
CA THR A 40 -13.49 -4.91 12.31
C THR A 40 -13.07 -6.01 11.34
N LEU A 41 -13.66 -7.21 11.45
CA LEU A 41 -13.32 -8.40 10.65
C LEU A 41 -13.49 -8.23 9.12
N SER A 42 -14.08 -7.12 8.67
CA SER A 42 -14.38 -6.82 7.27
C SER A 42 -13.51 -5.71 6.67
N SER A 43 -12.49 -5.22 7.38
CA SER A 43 -11.67 -4.09 6.92
C SER A 43 -10.65 -4.53 5.87
N ASP A 44 -10.63 -3.85 4.72
CA ASP A 44 -9.60 -4.01 3.69
C ASP A 44 -8.21 -3.61 4.24
N LEU A 45 -7.15 -4.28 3.79
CA LEU A 45 -5.77 -3.93 4.10
C LEU A 45 -5.32 -2.81 3.16
N ASP A 46 -5.27 -1.58 3.66
CA ASP A 46 -4.72 -0.45 2.92
C ASP A 46 -3.18 -0.49 2.95
N VAL A 47 -2.57 -0.59 1.76
CA VAL A 47 -1.12 -0.55 1.55
C VAL A 47 -0.77 0.69 0.74
N LEU A 48 0.08 1.54 1.29
CA LEU A 48 0.62 2.71 0.62
C LEU A 48 2.04 2.43 0.14
N ILE A 49 2.29 2.65 -1.15
CA ILE A 49 3.61 2.51 -1.77
C ILE A 49 4.07 3.88 -2.25
N ILE A 50 5.27 4.26 -1.81
CA ILE A 50 5.94 5.51 -2.16
C ILE A 50 7.15 5.22 -3.03
N SER A 51 7.23 5.81 -4.21
CA SER A 51 8.38 5.69 -5.11
C SER A 51 8.47 6.88 -6.06
N ASP A 52 9.68 7.30 -6.43
CA ASP A 52 9.91 8.31 -7.45
C ASP A 52 9.50 7.83 -8.86
N ALA A 53 9.38 6.51 -9.07
CA ALA A 53 8.88 5.93 -10.32
C ALA A 53 7.37 6.15 -10.53
N ILE A 54 6.63 6.50 -9.48
CA ILE A 54 5.19 6.76 -9.56
C ILE A 54 4.97 8.19 -10.09
N PRO A 55 4.21 8.40 -11.19
CA PRO A 55 3.94 9.74 -11.68
C PRO A 55 2.94 10.47 -10.76
N GLU A 56 2.98 11.80 -10.72
CA GLU A 56 2.04 12.61 -9.92
C GLU A 56 0.58 12.39 -10.32
N ARG A 57 0.36 12.05 -11.60
CA ARG A 57 -0.92 11.69 -12.19
C ARG A 57 -0.71 10.46 -13.07
N TYR A 58 -1.56 9.47 -12.90
CA TYR A 58 -1.59 8.26 -13.72
C TYR A 58 -3.03 7.96 -14.14
N SER A 59 -3.18 7.24 -15.25
CA SER A 59 -4.48 6.73 -15.67
C SER A 59 -4.88 5.51 -14.84
N PHE A 60 -6.16 5.15 -14.92
CA PHE A 60 -6.65 3.93 -14.28
C PHE A 60 -5.99 2.67 -14.87
N GLU A 61 -5.70 2.66 -16.17
CA GLU A 61 -5.02 1.54 -16.85
C GLU A 61 -3.60 1.34 -16.32
N TRP A 62 -2.87 2.44 -16.08
CA TRP A 62 -1.53 2.37 -15.48
C TRP A 62 -1.61 1.86 -14.03
N TYR A 63 -2.58 2.35 -13.25
CA TYR A 63 -2.82 1.86 -11.91
C TYR A 63 -3.07 0.34 -11.89
N VAL A 64 -4.00 -0.13 -12.73
CA VAL A 64 -4.34 -1.56 -12.83
C VAL A 64 -3.14 -2.39 -13.29
N SER A 65 -2.33 -1.90 -14.23
CA SER A 65 -1.15 -2.63 -14.70
C SER A 65 -0.10 -2.79 -13.59
N VAL A 66 0.10 -1.77 -12.76
CA VAL A 66 1.00 -1.87 -11.59
C VAL A 66 0.39 -2.79 -10.54
N VAL A 67 -0.83 -2.55 -10.08
CA VAL A 67 -1.44 -3.29 -8.96
C VAL A 67 -1.58 -4.78 -9.23
N ARG A 68 -1.90 -5.18 -10.48
CA ARG A 68 -1.94 -6.60 -10.87
C ARG A 68 -0.60 -7.33 -10.73
N ASN A 69 0.52 -6.62 -10.74
CA ASN A 69 1.84 -7.20 -10.48
C ASN A 69 2.15 -7.28 -8.97
N LEU A 70 1.35 -6.64 -8.11
CA LEU A 70 1.57 -6.57 -6.67
C LEU A 70 0.70 -7.59 -5.93
N THR A 71 -0.60 -7.63 -6.22
CA THR A 71 -1.56 -8.49 -5.53
C THR A 71 -2.76 -8.82 -6.41
N ASP A 72 -3.32 -10.01 -6.20
CA ASP A 72 -4.60 -10.48 -6.74
C ASP A 72 -5.68 -10.59 -5.65
N ASP A 73 -5.34 -10.29 -4.39
CA ASP A 73 -6.28 -10.31 -3.27
C ASP A 73 -7.17 -9.06 -3.29
N PRO A 74 -8.50 -9.20 -3.52
CA PRO A 74 -9.41 -8.06 -3.60
C PRO A 74 -9.60 -7.34 -2.26
N ARG A 75 -9.13 -7.91 -1.15
CA ARG A 75 -9.16 -7.29 0.19
C ARG A 75 -7.99 -6.35 0.44
N VAL A 76 -7.04 -6.25 -0.50
CA VAL A 76 -5.88 -5.36 -0.40
C VAL A 76 -6.12 -4.15 -1.28
N ASN A 77 -6.20 -2.98 -0.65
CA ASN A 77 -6.32 -1.72 -1.34
C ASN A 77 -4.94 -1.06 -1.48
N VAL A 78 -4.44 -0.95 -2.70
CA VAL A 78 -3.11 -0.39 -2.96
C VAL A 78 -3.23 1.08 -3.34
N HIS A 79 -2.53 1.93 -2.61
CA HIS A 79 -2.38 3.35 -2.89
C HIS A 79 -0.97 3.60 -3.41
N LEU A 80 -0.86 4.31 -4.55
CA LEU A 80 0.42 4.62 -5.19
C LEU A 80 0.64 6.13 -5.17
N LEU A 81 1.69 6.58 -4.50
CA LEU A 81 2.10 8.00 -4.48
C LEU A 81 3.59 8.15 -4.77
N ASN A 82 3.96 9.32 -5.26
CA ASN A 82 5.35 9.76 -5.19
C ASN A 82 5.59 10.64 -3.97
N PRO A 83 6.86 10.93 -3.62
CA PRO A 83 7.18 11.73 -2.46
C PRO A 83 6.53 13.12 -2.45
N LYS A 84 6.30 13.72 -3.63
CA LYS A 84 5.63 15.03 -3.72
C LYS A 84 4.15 14.94 -3.32
N ARG A 85 3.42 13.97 -3.87
CA ARG A 85 2.00 13.74 -3.54
C ARG A 85 1.82 13.29 -2.10
N LEU A 86 2.78 12.53 -1.56
CA LEU A 86 2.77 12.17 -0.13
C LEU A 86 2.77 13.43 0.75
N ARG A 87 3.62 14.43 0.48
CA ARG A 87 3.65 15.68 1.27
C ARG A 87 2.31 16.41 1.29
N GLU A 88 1.52 16.30 0.23
CA GLU A 88 0.19 16.92 0.13
C GLU A 88 -0.88 16.13 0.89
N LEU A 89 -0.75 14.80 0.92
CA LEU A 89 -1.80 13.89 1.37
C LEU A 89 -1.48 13.14 2.67
N GLU A 90 -0.31 13.35 3.26
CA GLU A 90 0.21 12.55 4.38
C GLU A 90 -0.81 12.41 5.52
N ALA A 91 -1.54 13.48 5.85
CA ALA A 91 -2.54 13.49 6.90
C ALA A 91 -3.68 12.46 6.66
N LEU A 92 -4.02 12.16 5.40
CA LEU A 92 -5.04 11.17 5.06
C LEU A 92 -4.59 9.74 5.32
N TYR A 93 -3.28 9.50 5.25
CA TYR A 93 -2.68 8.17 5.38
C TYR A 93 -2.18 7.88 6.79
N ARG A 94 -2.17 8.86 7.70
CA ARG A 94 -1.75 8.64 9.07
C ARG A 94 -2.80 7.85 9.88
N PRO A 95 -2.36 7.00 10.81
CA PRO A 95 -0.97 6.60 11.07
C PRO A 95 -0.42 5.69 9.96
N MET A 96 0.89 5.75 9.73
CA MET A 96 1.58 4.94 8.73
C MET A 96 2.57 4.01 9.43
N ARG A 97 2.44 2.70 9.21
CA ARG A 97 3.38 1.70 9.75
C ARG A 97 4.24 1.15 8.63
N LYS A 98 5.56 1.42 8.70
CA LYS A 98 6.51 0.95 7.70
C LYS A 98 6.68 -0.56 7.78
N VAL A 99 6.83 -1.19 6.61
CA VAL A 99 7.14 -2.62 6.41
C VAL A 99 8.49 -2.73 5.70
#